data_AF-A0A7S3GSZ4-F1
#
_entry.id   AF-A0A7S3GSZ4-F1
#
_cell.length_a   1.000
_cell.length_b   1.000
_cell.length_c   1.000
_cell.angle_alpha   90.00
_cell.angle_beta   90.00
_cell.angle_gamma   90.00
#
_symmetry.space_group_name_H-M   'P 1'
#
loop_
_entity.id
_entity.type
_entity.pdbx_description
1 polymer ?
#
loop_
_entity_poly.entity_id
_entity_poly.type
_entity_poly.pdbx_seq_one_letter_code
_entity_poly.pdbx_strand_id
1 'polypeptide(L)'
;EDAGCDAVVAEGFEAGGHNGREETTSMVLIPGCAAAVKIPVIAAGGLYNGRSMMAAMVLGAEGVQLGSRFVTCTEASSHPAWKDLVVQSKEGDTHLMMKQLNPVRLLKNQFYEQVAQAEARCASKE
;
A
#
# COMPACT_ATOMS: atom_id res chain seq x y z
N GLU A 1 20.37 -5.59 1.43
CA GLU A 1 21.75 -5.48 0.93
C GLU A 1 22.49 -6.82 0.97
N ASP A 2 22.44 -7.58 2.06
CA ASP A 2 23.11 -8.89 2.17
C ASP A 2 22.74 -9.88 1.05
N ALA A 3 21.51 -9.80 0.55
CA ALA A 3 21.04 -10.61 -0.58
C ALA A 3 21.52 -10.10 -1.97
N GLY A 4 22.30 -9.02 -2.03
CA GLY A 4 22.87 -8.45 -3.26
C GLY A 4 21.92 -7.56 -4.08
N CYS A 5 20.82 -7.07 -3.52
CA CYS A 5 19.90 -6.15 -4.22
C CYS A 5 20.52 -4.75 -4.39
N ASP A 6 20.28 -4.11 -5.55
CA ASP A 6 20.76 -2.75 -5.84
C ASP A 6 19.94 -1.64 -5.16
N ALA A 7 18.68 -1.91 -4.81
CA ALA A 7 17.77 -0.99 -4.12
C ALA A 7 16.70 -1.78 -3.35
N VAL A 8 15.96 -1.11 -2.46
CA VAL A 8 14.80 -1.70 -1.75
C VAL A 8 13.59 -0.80 -1.81
N VAL A 9 12.40 -1.40 -1.85
CA VAL A 9 11.13 -0.68 -1.72
C VAL A 9 10.64 -0.77 -0.27
N ALA A 10 10.44 0.38 0.37
CA ALA A 10 9.83 0.49 1.68
C ALA A 10 8.33 0.83 1.52
N GLU A 11 7.47 -0.16 1.68
CA GLU A 11 6.02 -0.04 1.47
C GLU A 11 5.26 0.12 2.79
N GLY A 12 4.70 1.32 3.02
CA GLY A 12 3.94 1.62 4.22
C GLY A 12 2.51 1.07 4.22
N PHE A 13 1.92 1.03 5.41
CA PHE A 13 0.55 0.57 5.70
C PHE A 13 -0.54 1.13 4.78
N GLU A 14 -0.34 2.31 4.23
CA GLU A 14 -1.26 3.02 3.35
C GLU A 14 -1.36 2.41 1.95
N ALA A 15 -0.40 1.56 1.55
CA ALA A 15 -0.40 0.88 0.26
C ALA A 15 -1.62 -0.02 0.07
N GLY A 16 -2.09 -0.11 -1.18
CA GLY A 16 -3.12 -1.05 -1.60
C GLY A 16 -2.51 -2.40 -1.95
N GLY A 17 -3.30 -3.47 -1.86
CA GLY A 17 -2.78 -4.82 -2.08
C GLY A 17 -2.26 -5.45 -0.78
N HIS A 18 -1.25 -6.32 -0.87
CA HIS A 18 -0.73 -7.05 0.29
C HIS A 18 0.21 -6.17 1.11
N ASN A 19 0.01 -6.11 2.43
CA ASN A 19 0.85 -5.28 3.30
C ASN A 19 1.53 -6.12 4.40
N GLY A 20 2.58 -5.55 4.99
CA GLY A 20 3.23 -6.10 6.18
C GLY A 20 2.28 -6.23 7.38
N ARG A 21 2.55 -7.21 8.25
CA ARG A 21 1.74 -7.49 9.45
C ARG A 21 1.91 -6.43 10.53
N GLU A 22 3.02 -5.70 10.49
CA GLU A 22 3.44 -4.70 11.47
C GLU A 22 2.65 -3.40 11.36
N GLU A 23 1.90 -3.20 10.27
CA GLU A 23 1.07 -2.01 10.03
C GLU A 23 1.85 -0.69 10.15
N THR A 24 3.16 -0.73 9.90
CA THR A 24 4.03 0.45 9.97
C THR A 24 3.73 1.39 8.80
N THR A 25 3.44 2.65 9.11
CA THR A 25 3.10 3.67 8.10
C THR A 25 4.32 4.16 7.35
N SER A 26 4.12 4.68 6.14
CA SER A 26 5.19 5.25 5.31
C SER A 26 6.01 6.31 6.06
N MET A 27 5.37 7.12 6.90
CA MET A 27 6.01 8.18 7.69
C MET A 27 7.13 7.65 8.61
N VAL A 28 6.98 6.43 9.15
CA VAL A 28 7.95 5.83 10.09
C VAL A 28 8.83 4.81 9.40
N LEU A 29 8.27 4.03 8.48
CA LEU A 29 9.00 2.97 7.78
C LEU A 29 10.12 3.52 6.89
N ILE A 30 9.83 4.55 6.10
CA ILE A 30 10.79 5.12 5.14
C ILE A 30 12.08 5.60 5.84
N PRO A 31 12.04 6.50 6.84
CA PRO A 31 13.26 6.96 7.49
C PRO A 31 13.96 5.85 8.27
N GLY A 32 13.21 4.89 8.83
CA GLY A 32 13.78 3.71 9.49
C GLY A 32 14.59 2.85 8.53
N CYS A 33 14.05 2.55 7.34
CA CYS A 33 14.76 1.82 6.29
C CYS A 33 15.95 2.61 5.76
N ALA A 34 15.80 3.90 5.48
CA ALA A 34 16.86 4.76 4.96
C ALA A 34 18.06 4.86 5.93
N ALA A 35 17.81 4.83 7.24
CA ALA A 35 18.87 4.78 8.25
C ALA A 35 19.54 3.39 8.37
N ALA A 36 18.83 2.32 8.00
CA ALA A 36 19.26 0.95 8.22
C ALA A 36 20.08 0.34 7.07
N VAL A 37 19.94 0.85 5.84
CA VAL A 37 20.60 0.28 4.65
C VAL A 37 21.46 1.32 3.92
N LYS A 38 22.46 0.85 3.15
CA LYS A 38 23.32 1.73 2.34
C LYS A 38 22.86 1.88 0.89
N ILE A 39 22.06 0.94 0.41
CA ILE A 39 21.50 0.95 -0.95
C ILE A 39 20.28 1.89 -1.03
N PRO A 40 19.97 2.45 -2.21
CA PRO A 40 18.82 3.33 -2.38
C PRO A 40 17.49 2.76 -1.88
N VAL A 41 16.74 3.60 -1.17
CA VAL A 41 15.38 3.30 -0.70
C VAL A 41 14.35 3.98 -1.58
N ILE A 42 13.40 3.21 -2.08
CA ILE A 42 12.24 3.67 -2.86
C ILE A 42 11.01 3.63 -1.95
N ALA A 43 10.34 4.76 -1.78
CA ALA A 43 9.14 4.83 -0.94
C ALA A 43 7.88 4.34 -1.69
N ALA A 44 7.04 3.55 -1.03
CA ALA A 44 5.74 3.12 -1.54
C ALA A 44 4.65 3.23 -0.47
N GLY A 45 3.40 3.43 -0.91
CA GLY A 45 2.23 3.56 -0.02
C GLY A 45 1.87 5.00 0.34
N GLY A 46 0.64 5.41 0.01
CA GLY A 46 0.12 6.75 0.31
C GLY A 46 0.62 7.89 -0.60
N LEU A 47 1.42 7.59 -1.63
CA LEU A 47 2.02 8.57 -2.55
C LEU A 47 1.19 8.72 -3.83
N TYR A 48 0.87 9.95 -4.25
CA TYR A 48 -0.01 10.19 -5.40
C TYR A 48 0.22 11.52 -6.16
N ASN A 49 1.05 12.43 -5.64
CA ASN A 49 1.39 13.70 -6.28
C ASN A 49 2.79 14.20 -5.89
N GLY A 50 3.20 15.35 -6.44
CA GLY A 50 4.52 15.94 -6.17
C GLY A 50 4.77 16.30 -4.71
N ARG A 51 3.74 16.65 -3.92
CA ARG A 51 3.90 16.95 -2.48
C ARG A 51 4.22 15.68 -1.69
N SER A 52 3.46 14.60 -1.95
CA SER A 52 3.73 13.30 -1.32
C SER A 52 5.10 12.75 -1.73
N MET A 53 5.50 12.95 -2.99
CA MET A 53 6.84 12.58 -3.46
C MET A 53 7.92 13.37 -2.71
N MET A 54 7.79 14.69 -2.62
CA MET A 54 8.74 15.53 -1.88
C MET A 54 8.83 15.12 -0.41
N ALA A 55 7.70 14.80 0.24
CA ALA A 55 7.70 14.31 1.61
C ALA A 55 8.49 13.00 1.75
N ALA A 56 8.32 12.05 0.83
CA ALA A 56 9.10 10.81 0.81
C ALA A 56 10.61 11.06 0.63
N MET A 57 10.99 11.99 -0.26
CA MET A 57 12.39 12.35 -0.45
C MET A 57 12.99 12.99 0.83
N VAL A 58 12.23 13.84 1.51
CA VAL A 58 12.63 14.44 2.80
C VAL A 58 12.83 13.38 3.89
N LEU A 59 12.06 12.30 3.86
CA LEU A 59 12.20 11.16 4.76
C LEU A 59 13.40 10.26 4.45
N GLY A 60 14.16 10.54 3.38
CA GLY A 60 15.37 9.80 3.02
C GLY A 60 15.19 8.80 1.87
N ALA A 61 14.06 8.81 1.18
CA ALA A 61 13.92 8.03 -0.05
C ALA A 61 14.63 8.71 -1.24
N GLU A 62 15.10 7.90 -2.20
CA GLU A 62 15.71 8.35 -3.46
C GLU A 62 14.79 8.15 -4.66
N GLY A 63 13.61 7.57 -4.44
CA GLY A 63 12.58 7.37 -5.44
C GLY A 63 11.23 7.06 -4.81
N VAL A 64 10.19 7.03 -5.65
CA VAL A 64 8.83 6.67 -5.23
C VAL A 64 8.20 5.66 -6.17
N GLN A 65 7.45 4.72 -5.62
CA GLN A 65 6.61 3.77 -6.33
C GLN A 65 5.14 4.14 -6.14
N LEU A 66 4.42 4.32 -7.25
CA LEU A 66 3.02 4.75 -7.25
C LEU A 66 2.14 3.60 -7.75
N GLY A 67 1.21 3.15 -6.90
CA GLY A 67 0.24 2.11 -7.26
C GLY A 67 -1.09 2.72 -7.72
N SER A 68 -1.95 3.06 -6.77
CA SER A 68 -3.33 3.54 -7.01
C SER A 68 -3.42 4.71 -8.00
N ARG A 69 -2.42 5.60 -8.02
CA ARG A 69 -2.36 6.72 -8.97
C ARG A 69 -2.25 6.25 -10.42
N PHE A 70 -1.45 5.23 -10.70
CA PHE A 70 -1.26 4.69 -12.05
C PHE A 70 -2.39 3.75 -12.48
N VAL A 71 -3.08 3.10 -11.54
CA VAL A 71 -4.29 2.30 -11.83
C VAL A 71 -5.38 3.14 -12.53
N THR A 72 -5.44 4.45 -12.23
CA THR A 72 -6.42 5.38 -12.82
C THR A 72 -5.97 6.03 -14.13
N CYS A 73 -4.77 5.73 -14.64
CA CYS A 73 -4.29 6.30 -15.90
C CYS A 73 -5.01 5.71 -17.12
N THR A 74 -5.02 6.45 -18.23
CA THR A 74 -5.67 6.03 -19.49
C THR A 74 -5.12 4.68 -19.98
N GLU A 75 -3.81 4.50 -19.90
CA GLU A 75 -3.04 3.36 -20.37
C GLU A 75 -3.19 2.11 -19.48
N ALA A 76 -3.67 2.26 -18.24
CA ALA A 76 -3.80 1.14 -17.33
C ALA A 76 -4.81 0.11 -17.85
N SER A 77 -4.47 -1.18 -17.76
CA SER A 77 -5.31 -2.28 -18.27
C SER A 77 -6.52 -2.60 -17.39
N SER A 78 -6.71 -1.89 -16.28
CA SER A 78 -7.85 -2.07 -15.39
C SER A 78 -9.16 -1.71 -16.09
N HIS A 79 -10.24 -2.43 -15.74
CA HIS A 79 -11.57 -2.16 -16.27
C HIS A 79 -11.98 -0.69 -16.00
N PRO A 80 -12.61 0.02 -16.96
CA PRO A 80 -13.01 1.43 -16.77
C PRO A 80 -13.82 1.67 -15.49
N ALA A 81 -14.81 0.81 -15.21
CA ALA A 81 -15.60 0.89 -13.97
C ALA A 81 -14.75 0.75 -12.68
N TRP A 82 -13.64 0.01 -12.72
CA TRP A 82 -12.71 -0.06 -11.59
C TRP A 82 -11.96 1.26 -11.43
N LYS A 83 -11.49 1.86 -12.53
CA LYS A 83 -10.85 3.18 -12.49
C LYS A 83 -11.80 4.23 -11.92
N ASP A 84 -13.04 4.26 -12.39
CA ASP A 84 -14.07 5.19 -11.90
C ASP A 84 -14.34 5.00 -10.41
N LEU A 85 -14.44 3.74 -9.95
CA LEU A 85 -14.62 3.42 -8.53
C LEU A 85 -13.44 3.93 -7.68
N VAL A 86 -12.19 3.72 -8.14
CA VAL A 86 -11.00 4.23 -7.44
C VAL A 86 -11.02 5.76 -7.38
N VAL A 87 -11.37 6.44 -8.47
CA VAL A 87 -11.46 7.91 -8.53
C VAL A 87 -12.55 8.47 -7.60
N GLN A 88 -13.68 7.77 -7.46
CA GLN A 88 -14.81 8.18 -6.63
C GLN A 88 -14.62 7.83 -5.14
N SER A 89 -13.73 6.90 -4.82
CA SER A 89 -13.46 6.47 -3.45
C SER A 89 -12.91 7.61 -2.60
N LYS A 90 -13.28 7.59 -1.32
CA LYS A 90 -12.89 8.58 -0.31
C LYS A 90 -11.96 7.99 0.72
N GLU A 91 -11.38 8.88 1.52
CA GLU A 91 -10.70 8.47 2.74
C GLU A 91 -11.67 7.65 3.62
N GLY A 92 -11.16 6.53 4.15
CA GLY A 92 -11.97 5.56 4.91
C GLY A 92 -12.65 4.47 4.08
N ASP A 93 -12.66 4.52 2.75
CA ASP A 93 -13.32 3.50 1.90
C ASP A 93 -12.47 2.24 1.69
N THR A 94 -11.24 2.20 2.20
CA THR A 94 -10.39 1.00 2.19
C THR A 94 -10.15 0.47 3.60
N HIS A 95 -9.85 -0.82 3.70
CA HIS A 95 -9.48 -1.46 4.96
C HIS A 95 -8.45 -2.57 4.74
N LEU A 96 -7.55 -2.77 5.71
CA LEU A 96 -6.62 -3.90 5.74
C LEU A 96 -7.32 -5.10 6.38
N MET A 97 -7.71 -6.07 5.56
CA MET A 97 -8.47 -7.27 5.96
C MET A 97 -7.60 -8.53 5.95
N MET A 98 -8.16 -9.66 6.39
CA MET A 98 -7.54 -10.99 6.30
C MET A 98 -6.20 -11.09 7.06
N LYS A 99 -6.05 -10.31 8.14
CA LYS A 99 -4.78 -10.19 8.91
C LYS A 99 -4.32 -11.52 9.52
N GLN A 100 -5.25 -12.45 9.79
CA GLN A 100 -4.93 -13.79 10.30
C GLN A 100 -4.38 -14.74 9.22
N LEU A 101 -4.62 -14.43 7.94
CA LEU A 101 -4.18 -15.18 6.78
C LEU A 101 -3.02 -14.45 6.11
N ASN A 102 -3.35 -13.46 5.27
CA ASN A 102 -2.43 -12.61 4.55
C ASN A 102 -3.05 -11.20 4.46
N PRO A 103 -2.49 -10.18 5.12
CA PRO A 103 -3.08 -8.84 5.15
C PRO A 103 -3.22 -8.24 3.75
N VAL A 104 -4.43 -7.80 3.38
CA VAL A 104 -4.70 -7.12 2.10
C VAL A 104 -5.53 -5.86 2.31
N ARG A 105 -5.03 -4.71 1.84
CA ARG A 105 -5.80 -3.46 1.76
C ARG A 105 -6.64 -3.47 0.50
N LEU A 106 -7.95 -3.38 0.69
CA LEU A 106 -8.96 -3.43 -0.38
C LEU A 106 -10.08 -2.43 -0.13
N LEU A 107 -10.84 -2.12 -1.18
CA LEU A 107 -12.05 -1.29 -1.09
C LEU A 107 -13.18 -2.04 -0.35
N LYS A 108 -13.96 -1.30 0.44
CA LYS A 108 -15.15 -1.81 1.15
C LYS A 108 -16.30 -2.13 0.19
N ASN A 109 -16.17 -3.22 -0.54
CA ASN A 109 -17.18 -3.75 -1.46
C ASN A 109 -17.91 -4.97 -0.85
N GLN A 110 -18.71 -5.68 -1.65
CA GLN A 110 -19.42 -6.88 -1.18
C GLN A 110 -18.48 -7.96 -0.64
N PHE A 111 -17.30 -8.15 -1.24
CA PHE A 111 -16.33 -9.12 -0.75
C PHE A 111 -15.76 -8.72 0.62
N TYR A 112 -15.45 -7.43 0.83
CA TYR A 112 -15.09 -6.90 2.15
C TYR A 112 -16.15 -7.27 3.20
N GLU A 113 -17.42 -7.05 2.92
CA GLU A 113 -18.51 -7.34 3.87
C GLU A 113 -18.59 -8.83 4.20
N GLN A 114 -18.43 -9.71 3.22
CA GLN A 114 -18.41 -11.15 3.43
C GLN A 114 -17.24 -11.59 4.32
N VAL A 115 -16.05 -11.05 4.08
CA VAL A 115 -14.86 -11.34 4.91
C VAL A 115 -15.04 -10.77 6.32
N ALA A 116 -15.52 -9.53 6.45
CA ALA A 116 -15.76 -8.90 7.74
C ALA A 116 -16.76 -9.70 8.59
N GLN A 117 -17.84 -10.20 7.99
CA GLN A 117 -18.81 -11.07 8.66
C GLN A 117 -18.19 -12.42 9.07
N ALA A 118 -17.35 -13.00 8.22
CA ALA A 118 -16.66 -14.26 8.53
C ALA A 118 -15.67 -14.10 9.69
N GLU A 119 -14.88 -13.02 9.71
CA GLU A 119 -13.96 -12.71 10.80
C GLU A 119 -14.72 -12.42 12.11
N ALA A 120 -15.82 -11.64 12.05
CA ALA A 120 -16.64 -11.28 13.21
C ALA A 120 -17.29 -12.49 13.90
N ARG A 121 -17.62 -13.53 13.13
CA ARG A 121 -18.16 -14.79 13.67
C ARG A 121 -17.08 -15.84 13.97
N CYS A 122 -15.81 -15.44 13.94
CA CYS A 122 -14.65 -16.30 14.19
C CYS A 122 -14.62 -17.55 13.29
N ALA A 123 -14.89 -17.37 11.99
CA ALA A 123 -14.75 -18.44 11.01
C ALA A 123 -13.32 -19.03 11.02
N SER A 124 -13.21 -20.31 10.70
CA SER A 124 -11.92 -20.98 10.49
C SER A 124 -11.15 -20.37 9.33
N LYS A 125 -9.87 -20.74 9.23
CA LYS A 125 -9.00 -20.31 8.13
C LYS A 125 -9.34 -21.03 6.82
N GLU A 126 -9.95 -22.21 6.96
CA GLU A 126 -10.58 -23.05 5.93
C GLU A 126 -12.05 -22.65 5.75
#